data_AF-A0A956LIH7-F1
#
_entry.id   AF-A0A956LIH7-F1
#
_cell.length_a   1.000
_cell.length_b   1.000
_cell.length_c   1.000
_cell.angle_alpha   90.00
_cell.angle_beta   90.00
_cell.angle_gamma   90.00
#
_symmetry.space_group_name_H-M   'P 1'
#
loop_
_entity.id
_entity.type
_entity.pdbx_description
1 polymer ?
#
loop_
_entity_poly.entity_id
_entity_poly.type
_entity_poly.pdbx_seq_one_letter_code
_entity_poly.pdbx_strand_id
1 'polypeptide(L)' 'MNSESWPLELTEPLRGVVRIGTRASKLALWQAHWVRDQLRACWGPTLEVELVHITTE' A
#
# COMPACT_ATOMS: atom_id res chain seq x y z
N MET A 1 27.51 12.24 5.59
CA MET A 1 26.47 11.30 6.06
C MET A 1 25.19 11.78 5.44
N ASN A 2 24.85 11.23 4.27
CA ASN A 2 24.03 11.92 3.29
C ASN A 2 22.60 12.09 3.81
N SER A 3 22.26 13.36 4.04
CA SER A 3 20.92 13.87 4.17
C SER A 3 20.24 13.78 2.80
N GLU A 4 19.72 12.61 2.47
CA GLU A 4 18.70 12.49 1.42
C GLU A 4 17.39 13.02 2.00
N SER A 5 17.31 14.35 2.07
CA SER A 5 16.10 15.09 2.41
C SER A 5 15.08 14.86 1.30
N TRP A 6 14.14 13.94 1.54
CA TRP A 6 12.99 13.77 0.66
C TRP A 6 12.12 15.05 0.71
N PRO A 7 11.78 15.69 -0.41
CA PRO A 7 10.89 16.84 -0.38
C PRO A 7 9.46 16.33 -0.18
N LEU A 8 8.95 16.40 1.05
CA LEU A 8 7.56 16.06 1.36
C LEU A 8 6.82 17.27 1.94
N GLU A 9 6.69 18.33 1.15
CA GLU A 9 5.41 19.04 1.17
C GLU A 9 4.45 18.21 0.31
N LEU A 10 3.86 17.18 0.93
CA LEU A 10 2.67 16.50 0.39
C LEU A 10 1.47 17.41 0.68
N THR A 11 1.32 18.48 -0.10
CA THR A 11 0.28 19.51 0.14
C THR A 11 -1.11 19.09 -0.33
N GLU A 12 -1.27 17.88 -0.89
CA GLU A 12 -2.57 17.34 -1.28
C GLU A 12 -2.74 15.91 -0.76
N PRO A 13 -3.90 15.55 -0.17
CA PRO A 13 -4.17 14.17 0.22
C PRO A 13 -4.12 13.31 -1.05
N LEU A 14 -3.37 12.21 -1.01
CA LEU A 14 -3.24 11.26 -2.12
C LEU A 14 -4.64 10.82 -2.57
N ARG A 15 -5.15 11.43 -3.64
CA ARG A 15 -6.41 11.04 -4.30
C ARG A 15 -6.07 9.96 -5.31
N GLY A 16 -6.05 8.71 -4.87
CA GLY A 16 -5.78 7.58 -5.76
C GLY A 16 -5.98 6.23 -5.07
N VAL A 17 -6.27 5.22 -5.89
CA VAL A 17 -6.37 3.82 -5.46
C VAL A 17 -4.97 3.26 -5.27
N VAL A 18 -4.67 2.70 -4.09
CA VAL A 18 -3.43 1.97 -3.85
C VAL A 18 -3.61 0.53 -4.31
N ARG A 19 -2.78 0.08 -5.26
CA ARG A 19 -2.78 -1.31 -5.74
C ARG A 19 -1.62 -2.08 -5.12
N ILE A 20 -1.93 -3.16 -4.41
CA ILE A 20 -0.94 -4.04 -3.78
C ILE A 20 -0.83 -5.30 -4.63
N GLY A 21 0.30 -5.47 -5.32
CA GLY A 21 0.65 -6.72 -5.98
C GLY A 21 1.00 -7.80 -4.95
N THR A 22 0.40 -8.99 -5.04
CA THR A 22 0.70 -10.12 -4.14
C THR A 22 0.67 -11.47 -4.86
N ARG A 23 1.48 -12.44 -4.38
CA ARG A 23 1.42 -13.83 -4.85
C ARG A 23 0.15 -14.51 -4.36
N ALA A 24 -0.28 -15.58 -5.03
CA ALA A 24 -1.51 -16.31 -4.69
C ALA A 24 -1.38 -17.30 -3.51
N SER A 25 -0.25 -17.36 -2.81
CA SER A 25 -0.09 -18.26 -1.66
C SER A 25 -0.88 -17.74 -0.46
N LYS A 26 -1.36 -18.64 0.41
CA LYS A 26 -2.14 -18.27 1.61
C LYS A 26 -1.41 -17.27 2.51
N LEU A 27 -0.09 -17.43 2.67
CA LEU A 27 0.72 -16.52 3.48
C LEU A 27 0.83 -15.14 2.82
N ALA A 28 1.07 -15.08 1.50
CA ALA A 28 1.18 -13.82 0.78
C ALA A 28 -0.15 -13.03 0.78
N LEU A 29 -1.28 -13.74 0.69
CA LEU A 29 -2.60 -13.14 0.85
C LEU A 29 -2.80 -12.57 2.25
N TRP A 30 -2.47 -13.33 3.30
CA TRP A 30 -2.54 -12.85 4.67
C TRP A 30 -1.69 -11.59 4.88
N GLN A 31 -0.46 -11.58 4.36
CA GLN A 31 0.43 -10.41 4.41
C GLN A 31 -0.17 -9.20 3.69
N ALA A 32 -0.71 -9.39 2.49
CA ALA A 32 -1.33 -8.32 1.71
C ALA A 32 -2.59 -7.75 2.39
N HIS A 33 -3.41 -8.61 3.02
CA HIS A 33 -4.54 -8.19 3.82
C HIS A 33 -4.11 -7.39 5.06
N TRP A 34 -3.08 -7.84 5.76
CA TRP A 34 -2.55 -7.13 6.93
C TRP A 34 -2.08 -5.72 6.53
N VAL A 35 -1.29 -5.58 5.45
CA VAL A 35 -0.84 -4.27 4.97
C VAL A 35 -2.01 -3.37 4.58
N ARG A 36 -3.01 -3.90 3.85
CA ARG A 36 -4.23 -3.17 3.51
C ARG A 36 -4.93 -2.63 4.75
N ASP A 37 -5.05 -3.44 5.80
CA ASP A 37 -5.77 -3.05 7.01
C ASP A 37 -5.00 -1.97 7.78
N GLN A 38 -3.67 -2.03 7.81
CA GLN A 38 -2.84 -0.95 8.36
C GLN A 38 -3.00 0.36 7.59
N LEU A 39 -3.00 0.32 6.25
CA LEU A 39 -3.25 1.50 5.42
C LEU A 39 -4.64 2.09 5.69
N ARG A 40 -5.67 1.25 5.77
CA ARG A 40 -7.03 1.72 6.10
C ARG A 40 -7.13 2.26 7.53
N ALA A 41 -6.38 1.74 8.48
CA ALA A 41 -6.36 2.27 9.84
C ALA A 41 -5.75 3.68 9.91
N CYS A 42 -4.73 3.97 9.11
CA CYS A 42 -4.05 5.26 9.11
C CYS A 42 -4.78 6.34 8.29
N TRP A 43 -5.33 5.99 7.12
CA TRP A 43 -5.96 6.95 6.22
C TRP A 43 -7.50 6.89 6.20
N GLY A 44 -8.08 5.87 6.82
CA GLY A 44 -9.53 5.71 6.91
C GLY A 44 -10.18 5.28 5.59
N PRO A 45 -11.51 5.47 5.45
CA PRO A 45 -12.29 4.99 4.31
C PRO A 45 -12.06 5.77 3.02
N THR A 46 -11.34 6.90 3.07
CA THR A 46 -11.00 7.70 1.88
C THR A 46 -9.90 7.06 1.04
N LEU A 47 -9.15 6.10 1.61
CA LEU A 47 -8.12 5.35 0.89
C LEU A 47 -8.69 4.05 0.33
N GLU A 48 -8.88 4.02 -0.98
CA GLU A 48 -9.20 2.79 -1.69
C GLU A 48 -7.94 1.93 -1.86
N VAL A 49 -8.04 0.65 -1.51
CA VAL A 49 -6.95 -0.31 -1.62
C VAL A 49 -7.44 -1.55 -2.36
N GLU A 50 -6.74 -1.90 -3.44
CA GLU A 50 -7.00 -3.04 -4.31
C GLU A 50 -5.87 -4.06 -4.19
N LEU A 51 -6.20 -5.35 -4.04
CA LEU A 51 -5.21 -6.43 -4.08
C LEU A 51 -5.16 -7.04 -5.49
N VAL A 52 -3.98 -7.03 -6.10
CA VAL A 52 -3.75 -7.54 -7.45
C VAL A 52 -2.91 -8.80 -7.37
N HIS A 53 -3.42 -9.92 -7.86
CA HIS A 53 -2.64 -11.16 -7.92
C HIS A 53 -1.59 -11.07 -9.01
N ILE A 54 -0.34 -11.38 -8.65
CA ILE A 54 0.78 -11.50 -9.58
C ILE A 54 1.32 -12.92 -9.55
N THR A 55 1.72 -13.40 -10.72
CA THR A 55 2.47 -14.64 -10.87
C THR A 55 3.95 -14.31 -10.86
N THR A 56 4.74 -15.16 -10.20
CA THR A 56 6.20 -15.10 -10.25
C THR A 56 6.69 -16.37 -10.93
N GLU A 57 7.73 -16.26 -11.75
CA GLU A 57 8.44 -17.40 -12.33
C GLU A 57 9.18 -18.24 -11.26
#